data_AF-A0A9Q9CGH7-F1
#
_entry.id   AF-A0A9Q9CGH7-F1
#
_cell.length_a   1.000
_cell.length_b   1.000
_cell.length_c   1.000
_cell.angle_alpha   90.00
_cell.angle_beta   90.00
_cell.angle_gamma   90.00
#
_symmetry.space_group_name_H-M   'P 1'
#
loop_
_entity.id
_entity.type
_entity.pdbx_description
1 polymer ?
#
loop_
_entity_poly.entity_id
_entity_poly.type
_entity_poly.pdbx_seq_one_letter_code
_entity_poly.pdbx_strand_id
1 'polypeptide(L)'
;MERSFKRIRIVVVQPDEQVYFDRYYTDPLVAMDKFNYFCKLAKINYPQEVEFAMERTALYNEMTAYFPYNEINPSNQSGFVQVSMYFEVDRLQVVDL
;
A
#
# COMPACT_ATOMS: atom_id res chain seq x y z
N MET A 1 24.35 6.56 -7.49
CA MET A 1 24.16 5.75 -6.28
C MET A 1 22.77 5.15 -6.35
N GLU A 2 22.67 3.82 -6.42
CA GLU A 2 21.39 3.12 -6.27
C GLU A 2 20.88 3.31 -4.85
N ARG A 3 19.59 3.64 -4.69
CA ARG A 3 18.97 3.70 -3.37
C ARG A 3 18.83 2.26 -2.85
N SER A 4 19.40 2.00 -1.69
CA SER A 4 19.20 0.74 -0.96
C SER A 4 17.75 0.68 -0.46
N PHE A 5 17.08 -0.43 -0.74
CA PHE A 5 15.75 -0.73 -0.23
C PHE A 5 15.86 -1.23 1.22
N LYS A 6 15.14 -0.61 2.15
CA LYS A 6 15.23 -0.93 3.58
C LYS A 6 14.11 -1.86 4.05
N ARG A 7 12.85 -1.49 3.80
CA ARG A 7 11.66 -2.28 4.17
C ARG A 7 10.41 -1.74 3.47
N ILE A 8 9.41 -2.60 3.30
CA ILE A 8 8.07 -2.25 2.85
C ILE A 8 7.13 -2.17 4.06
N ARG A 9 6.29 -1.15 4.13
CA ARG A 9 5.15 -1.10 5.05
C ARG A 9 3.87 -1.30 4.27
N ILE A 10 2.95 -2.11 4.77
CA ILE A 10 1.60 -2.25 4.23
C ILE A 10 0.62 -1.75 5.26
N VAL A 11 -0.28 -0.86 4.84
CA VAL A 11 -1.34 -0.29 5.66
C VAL A 11 -2.69 -0.57 5.00
N VAL A 12 -3.67 -1.02 5.77
CA VAL A 12 -5.05 -1.25 5.32
C VAL A 12 -5.99 -0.47 6.22
N VAL A 13 -6.90 0.28 5.59
CA VAL A 13 -7.79 1.23 6.27
C VAL A 13 -9.26 0.87 5.98
N GLN A 14 -10.09 1.02 7.01
CA GLN A 14 -11.54 0.86 6.98
C GLN A 14 -12.27 2.21 6.80
N PRO A 15 -13.56 2.23 6.42
CA PRO A 15 -14.32 3.44 6.10
C PRO A 15 -14.30 4.57 7.13
N ASP A 16 -14.16 4.25 8.41
CA ASP A 16 -14.08 5.18 9.54
C ASP A 16 -12.65 5.69 9.80
N GLU A 17 -11.76 5.56 8.80
CA GLU A 17 -10.33 5.83 8.87
C GLU A 17 -9.57 4.96 9.89
N GLN A 18 -10.20 3.89 10.39
CA GLN A 18 -9.56 2.95 11.30
C GLN A 18 -8.51 2.12 10.56
N VAL A 19 -7.29 2.08 11.11
CA VAL A 19 -6.23 1.19 10.63
C VAL A 19 -6.54 -0.24 11.07
N TYR A 20 -6.91 -1.08 10.12
CA TYR A 20 -7.15 -2.51 10.34
C TYR A 20 -5.85 -3.31 10.35
N PHE A 21 -4.88 -2.92 9.51
CA PHE A 21 -3.62 -3.63 9.37
C PHE A 21 -2.48 -2.65 9.14
N ASP A 22 -1.37 -2.85 9.85
CA ASP A 22 -0.13 -2.09 9.68
C ASP A 22 1.07 -2.98 10.02
N ARG A 23 1.84 -3.35 8.99
CA ARG A 23 3.01 -4.23 9.16
C ARG A 23 4.16 -3.86 8.23
N TYR A 24 5.37 -4.11 8.73
CA TYR A 24 6.61 -4.00 7.97
C TYR A 24 7.07 -5.37 7.46
N TYR A 25 7.70 -5.35 6.29
CA TYR A 25 8.25 -6.48 5.58
C TYR A 25 9.66 -6.13 5.09
N THR A 26 10.60 -7.04 5.25
CA THR A 26 11.94 -6.92 4.66
C THR A 26 12.06 -7.66 3.33
N ASP A 27 11.18 -8.63 3.09
CA ASP A 27 11.09 -9.37 1.82
C ASP A 27 10.02 -8.73 0.90
N PRO A 28 10.42 -8.20 -0.28
CA PRO A 28 9.50 -7.60 -1.24
C PRO A 28 8.46 -8.56 -1.82
N LEU A 29 8.78 -9.84 -1.99
CA LEU A 29 7.85 -10.82 -2.55
C LEU A 29 6.72 -11.11 -1.56
N VAL A 30 7.07 -11.31 -0.29
CA VAL A 30 6.07 -11.49 0.79
C VAL A 30 5.18 -10.26 0.94
N ALA A 31 5.75 -9.06 0.83
CA ALA A 31 4.99 -7.83 0.88
C ALA A 31 3.99 -7.74 -0.30
N MET A 32 4.46 -8.01 -1.52
CA MET A 32 3.62 -7.97 -2.72
C MET A 32 2.46 -8.99 -2.66
N ASP A 33 2.74 -10.22 -2.22
CA ASP A 33 1.71 -11.24 -2.02
C ASP A 33 0.66 -10.79 -1.01
N LYS A 34 1.07 -10.12 0.08
CA LYS A 34 0.15 -9.62 1.09
C LYS A 34 -0.68 -8.43 0.59
N PHE A 35 -0.07 -7.51 -0.15
CA PHE A 35 -0.77 -6.41 -0.80
C PHE A 35 -1.85 -6.95 -1.74
N ASN A 36 -1.49 -7.89 -2.62
CA ASN A 36 -2.42 -8.54 -3.55
C ASN A 36 -3.53 -9.31 -2.83
N TYR A 37 -3.24 -9.93 -1.69
CA TYR A 37 -4.24 -10.60 -0.86
C TYR A 37 -5.33 -9.62 -0.38
N PHE A 38 -4.95 -8.45 0.13
CA PHE A 38 -5.93 -7.45 0.58
C PHE A 38 -6.73 -6.86 -0.58
N CYS A 39 -6.08 -6.57 -1.71
CA CYS A 39 -6.79 -6.14 -2.92
C CYS A 39 -7.82 -7.18 -3.40
N LYS A 40 -7.50 -8.48 -3.31
CA LYS A 40 -8.45 -9.57 -3.64
C LYS A 40 -9.58 -9.70 -2.62
N LEU A 41 -9.28 -9.56 -1.32
CA LEU A 41 -10.31 -9.61 -0.26
C LEU A 41 -11.36 -8.52 -0.45
N ALA A 42 -10.95 -7.35 -0.95
CA ALA A 42 -11.87 -6.26 -1.24
C ALA A 42 -12.91 -6.61 -2.32
N LYS A 43 -12.72 -7.70 -3.09
CA LYS A 43 -13.67 -8.21 -4.11
C LYS A 43 -14.12 -7.12 -5.12
N ILE A 44 -13.21 -6.21 -5.45
CA ILE A 44 -13.42 -5.11 -6.39
C ILE A 44 -12.84 -5.51 -7.75
N ASN A 45 -13.49 -5.11 -8.85
CA ASN A 45 -13.06 -5.46 -10.19
C ASN A 45 -11.75 -4.73 -10.54
N TYR A 46 -10.62 -5.38 -10.27
CA TYR A 46 -9.32 -4.97 -10.78
C TYR A 46 -9.35 -4.98 -12.32
N PRO A 47 -8.85 -3.96 -13.05
CA PRO A 47 -8.35 -2.65 -12.65
C PRO A 47 -9.31 -1.47 -12.96
N GLN A 48 -10.57 -1.72 -13.30
CA GLN A 48 -11.51 -0.65 -13.70
C GLN A 48 -11.92 0.26 -12.55
N GLU A 49 -11.85 -0.24 -11.32
CA GLU A 49 -12.35 0.42 -10.11
C GLU A 49 -11.23 0.77 -9.11
N VAL A 50 -9.94 0.65 -9.46
CA VAL A 50 -8.83 0.93 -8.52
C VAL A 50 -7.94 2.03 -9.07
N GLU A 51 -7.82 3.14 -8.34
CA GLU A 51 -6.85 4.18 -8.65
C GLU A 51 -5.51 3.88 -7.94
N PHE A 52 -4.44 3.81 -8.72
CA PHE A 52 -3.07 3.67 -8.21
C PHE A 52 -2.37 5.01 -8.21
N ALA A 53 -2.16 5.57 -7.02
CA ALA A 53 -1.33 6.75 -6.85
C ALA A 53 0.10 6.33 -6.47
N MET A 54 1.09 6.90 -7.17
CA MET A 54 2.50 6.78 -6.79
C MET A 54 3.01 8.13 -6.29
N GLU A 55 3.27 8.24 -5.00
CA GLU A 55 3.91 9.41 -4.41
C GLU A 55 5.39 9.12 -4.14
N ARG A 56 6.27 10.07 -4.49
CA ARG A 56 7.72 9.95 -4.28
C ARG A 56 8.19 11.05 -3.33
N THR A 57 8.65 10.66 -2.16
CA THR A 57 9.34 11.56 -1.23
C THR A 57 10.80 11.18 -1.09
N ALA A 58 11.57 11.99 -0.35
CA ALA A 58 12.98 11.70 -0.07
C ALA A 58 13.19 10.43 0.80
N LEU A 59 12.13 9.89 1.40
CA LEU A 59 12.17 8.80 2.38
C LEU A 59 11.37 7.57 1.92
N TYR A 60 10.39 7.73 1.03
CA TYR A 60 9.51 6.65 0.60
C TYR A 60 9.09 6.79 -0.86
N ASN A 61 8.97 5.66 -1.55
CA ASN A 61 8.06 5.55 -2.70
C ASN A 61 6.78 4.90 -2.17
N GLU A 62 5.62 5.45 -2.47
CA GLU A 62 4.32 4.91 -2.07
C GLU A 62 3.59 4.37 -3.29
N MET A 63 2.90 3.25 -3.12
CA MET A 63 1.89 2.76 -4.05
C MET A 63 0.61 2.52 -3.25
N THR A 64 -0.42 3.30 -3.54
CA THR A 64 -1.70 3.18 -2.84
C THR A 64 -2.80 2.80 -3.81
N ALA A 65 -3.57 1.78 -3.44
CA ALA A 65 -4.80 1.38 -4.09
C ALA A 65 -5.97 1.97 -3.30
N TYR A 66 -6.71 2.88 -3.93
CA TYR A 66 -7.98 3.39 -3.42
C TYR A 66 -9.14 2.58 -3.97
N PHE A 67 -10.11 2.31 -3.10
CA PHE A 67 -11.30 1.56 -3.45
C PHE A 67 -12.52 2.49 -3.45
N PRO A 68 -13.35 2.51 -4.50
CA PRO A 68 -14.52 3.36 -4.56
C PRO A 68 -15.41 3.06 -3.37
N TYR A 69 -15.77 4.12 -2.66
CA TYR A 69 -16.68 4.08 -1.54
C TYR A 69 -18.03 3.57 -2.05
N ASN A 70 -18.26 2.28 -1.89
CA ASN A 70 -19.60 1.75 -1.82
C ASN A 70 -19.76 1.30 -0.38
N GLU A 71 -20.71 1.92 0.33
CA GLU A 71 -21.35 1.34 1.53
C GLU A 71 -21.31 -0.19 1.42
N ILE A 72 -20.93 -0.92 2.48
CA ILE A 72 -20.82 -2.40 2.50
C ILE A 72 -21.86 -3.01 1.55
N ASN A 73 -21.45 -3.26 0.31
CA ASN A 73 -22.35 -3.73 -0.72
C ASN A 73 -22.07 -5.22 -0.91
N PRO A 74 -22.94 -5.96 -1.59
CA PRO A 74 -22.75 -7.39 -1.79
C PRO A 74 -21.39 -7.73 -2.44
N SER A 75 -20.76 -6.77 -3.12
CA SER A 75 -19.49 -6.88 -3.82
C SER A 75 -18.28 -6.59 -2.92
N ASN A 76 -18.30 -5.58 -2.03
CA ASN A 76 -17.21 -5.27 -1.08
C ASN A 76 -17.56 -5.76 0.33
N GLN A 77 -17.40 -7.07 0.54
CA GLN A 77 -17.63 -7.71 1.85
C GLN A 77 -16.50 -7.46 2.87
N SER A 78 -15.38 -6.87 2.45
CA SER A 78 -14.22 -6.65 3.32
C SER A 78 -14.35 -5.41 4.20
N GLY A 79 -15.08 -4.40 3.73
CA GLY A 79 -15.14 -3.09 4.38
C GLY A 79 -13.79 -2.37 4.41
N PHE A 80 -12.91 -2.57 3.41
CA PHE A 80 -11.69 -1.77 3.24
C PHE A 80 -11.91 -0.64 2.23
N VAL A 81 -11.31 0.51 2.48
CA VAL A 81 -11.35 1.69 1.58
C VAL A 81 -10.00 2.01 0.96
N GLN A 82 -8.91 1.53 1.57
CA GLN A 82 -7.56 1.79 1.11
C GLN A 82 -6.62 0.67 1.52
N VAL A 83 -5.76 0.27 0.59
CA VAL A 83 -4.57 -0.56 0.86
C VAL A 83 -3.36 0.17 0.29
N SER A 84 -2.41 0.52 1.15
CA SER A 84 -1.20 1.25 0.81
C SER A 84 0.04 0.40 1.03
N MET A 85 1.00 0.51 0.11
CA MET A 85 2.31 -0.12 0.20
C MET A 85 3.41 0.95 0.09
N TYR A 86 4.15 1.14 1.17
CA TYR A 86 5.22 2.13 1.27
C TYR A 86 6.58 1.43 1.18
N PHE A 87 7.40 1.82 0.23
CA PHE A 87 8.79 1.38 0.09
C PHE A 87 9.71 2.38 0.80
N GLU A 88 10.18 2.03 1.99
CA GLU A 88 11.18 2.81 2.71
C GLU A 88 12.53 2.59 2.03
N VAL A 89 13.15 3.68 1.57
CA VAL A 89 14.48 3.70 0.97
C VAL A 89 15.46 4.34 1.94
N ASP A 90 16.69 3.83 2.00
CA ASP A 90 17.74 4.50 2.75
C ASP A 90 17.99 5.88 2.17
N ARG A 91 18.16 6.89 3.04
CA ARG A 91 18.60 8.21 2.60
C ARG A 91 19.91 8.04 1.85
N LEU A 92 20.03 8.66 0.68
CA LEU A 92 21.33 8.97 0.11
C LEU A 92 22.10 9.73 1.19
N GLN A 93 23.15 9.12 1.75
CA GLN A 93 24.17 9.89 2.43
C GLN A 93 24.75 10.82 1.39
N VAL A 94 24.28 12.06 1.37
CA VAL A 94 25.02 13.15 0.76
C VAL A 94 26.27 13.26 1.63
N VAL A 95 27.34 12.62 1.18
CA VAL A 95 28.66 12.91 1.73
C VAL A 95 28.93 14.33 1.26
N ASP A 96 28.85 15.30 2.18
CA ASP A 96 29.33 16.65 1.92
C ASP A 96 30.80 16.52 1.47
N LEU A 97 31.06 16.86 0.21
CA LEU A 97 32.40 16.99 -0.38
C LEU A 97 32.93 18.39 -0.13
#